data_AF-A0A382UK75-F1
#
_entry.id   AF-A0A382UK75-F1
#
_cell.length_a   1.000
_cell.length_b   1.000
_cell.length_c   1.000
_cell.angle_alpha   90.00
_cell.angle_beta   90.00
_cell.angle_gamma   90.00
#
_symmetry.space_group_name_H-M   'P 1'
#
loop_
_entity.id
_entity.type
_entity.pdbx_description
1 polymer ?
#
loop_
_entity_poly.entity_id
_entity_poly.type
_entity_poly.pdbx_seq_one_letter_code
_entity_poly.pdbx_strand_id
1 'polypeptide(L)' 'MINDGLEGVEFVAVNTDAQDLRMSKAPAKIQLGTNLTKGLGAGAKHDIGQAAADESLNDIVDYIKGSN' A
#
# COMPACT_ATOMS: atom_id res chain seq x y z
N MET A 1 -10.73 -11.78 4.10
CA MET A 1 -10.25 -11.16 5.36
C MET A 1 -11.24 -10.14 5.91
N ILE A 2 -11.32 -8.93 5.36
CA ILE A 2 -12.24 -7.88 5.89
C ILE A 2 -13.71 -8.29 5.75
N ASN A 3 -14.14 -8.73 4.56
CA ASN A 3 -15.53 -9.16 4.34
C ASN A 3 -15.91 -10.42 5.14
N ASP A 4 -14.92 -11.21 5.52
CA ASP A 4 -15.12 -12.47 6.25
C ASP A 4 -15.14 -12.25 7.76
N GLY A 5 -15.08 -10.98 8.22
CA GLY A 5 -15.20 -10.62 9.63
C GLY A 5 -14.00 -10.98 10.48
N LEU A 6 -12.78 -10.96 9.92
CA LEU A 6 -11.58 -11.15 10.74
C LEU A 6 -11.41 -9.98 11.72
N GLU A 7 -11.45 -10.30 13.01
CA GLU A 7 -11.34 -9.37 14.13
C GLU A 7 -9.97 -9.42 14.81
N GLY A 8 -9.67 -8.42 15.64
CA GLY A 8 -8.44 -8.35 16.43
C GLY A 8 -7.19 -7.94 15.63
N VAL A 9 -7.37 -7.46 14.40
CA VAL A 9 -6.28 -7.02 13.52
C VAL A 9 -6.54 -5.65 12.94
N GLU A 10 -5.47 -4.93 12.60
CA GLU A 10 -5.54 -3.70 11.83
C GLU A 10 -5.27 -3.98 10.35
N PHE A 11 -6.11 -3.42 9.47
CA PHE A 11 -6.00 -3.61 8.03
C PHE A 11 -5.40 -2.38 7.35
N VAL A 12 -4.37 -2.61 6.56
CA VAL A 12 -3.79 -1.64 5.63
C VAL A 12 -3.70 -2.24 4.24
N ALA A 13 -4.08 -1.45 3.24
CA ALA A 13 -3.84 -1.78 1.84
C ALA A 13 -2.66 -0.98 1.31
N VAL A 14 -1.77 -1.65 0.60
CA VAL A 14 -0.55 -1.05 0.05
C VAL A 14 -0.47 -1.42 -1.43
N ASN A 15 -0.43 -0.43 -2.32
CA ASN A 15 -0.36 -0.67 -3.77
C ASN A 15 0.27 0.51 -4.51
N THR A 16 0.84 0.26 -5.69
CA THR A 16 1.32 1.29 -6.63
C THR A 16 0.19 1.87 -7.50
N ASP A 17 -0.88 1.10 -7.70
CA ASP A 17 -2.04 1.53 -8.47
C ASP A 17 -3.04 2.30 -7.58
N ALA A 18 -3.26 3.58 -7.91
CA ALA A 18 -4.14 4.45 -7.15
C ALA A 18 -5.63 4.10 -7.30
N GLN A 19 -6.02 3.53 -8.44
CA GLN A 19 -7.40 3.16 -8.71
C GLN A 19 -7.79 1.92 -7.90
N ASP A 20 -6.94 0.90 -7.93
CA ASP A 20 -7.13 -0.31 -7.12
C ASP A 20 -7.11 0.02 -5.63
N LEU A 21 -6.20 0.89 -5.19
CA LEU A 21 -6.12 1.27 -3.78
C LEU A 21 -7.39 1.97 -3.28
N ARG A 22 -8.04 2.79 -4.12
CA ARG A 22 -9.34 3.42 -3.79
C ARG A 22 -10.44 2.40 -3.59
N MET A 23 -10.43 1.32 -4.37
CA MET A 23 -11.41 0.23 -4.29
C MET A 23 -11.22 -0.67 -3.05
N SER A 24 -10.05 -0.61 -2.41
CA SER A 24 -9.78 -1.37 -1.20
C SER A 24 -10.73 -0.98 -0.04
N LYS A 25 -11.20 -2.01 0.66
CA LYS A 25 -12.01 -1.88 1.88
C LYS A 25 -11.17 -1.65 3.14
N ALA A 26 -9.85 -1.68 3.04
CA ALA A 26 -8.99 -1.39 4.18
C ALA A 26 -9.18 0.08 4.62
N PRO A 27 -9.31 0.35 5.93
CA PRO A 27 -9.46 1.70 6.46
C PRO A 27 -8.20 2.54 6.21
N ALA A 28 -7.02 1.93 6.30
CA ALA A 28 -5.76 2.57 5.95
C ALA A 28 -5.27 2.14 4.57
N LYS A 29 -4.68 3.09 3.85
CA LYS A 29 -4.23 2.95 2.46
C LYS A 29 -2.90 3.67 2.29
N ILE A 30 -1.90 2.98 1.76
CA ILE A 30 -0.60 3.55 1.42
C ILE A 30 -0.37 3.37 -0.07
N GLN A 31 -0.23 4.48 -0.81
CA GLN A 31 0.11 4.44 -2.22
C GLN A 31 1.63 4.47 -2.37
N LEU A 32 2.20 3.46 -3.02
CA LEU A 32 3.63 3.35 -3.24
C LEU A 32 4.08 4.05 -4.52
N GLY A 33 5.26 4.68 -4.46
CA GLY A 33 5.94 5.24 -5.63
C GLY A 33 5.08 6.22 -6.40
N THR A 34 4.48 7.18 -5.70
CA THR A 34 3.58 8.18 -6.30
C THR A 34 4.29 8.96 -7.41
N ASN A 35 5.58 9.27 -7.24
CA ASN A 35 6.35 9.96 -8.25
C ASN A 35 6.78 9.02 -9.39
N LEU A 36 7.22 7.80 -9.04
CA LEU A 36 7.69 6.81 -10.01
C LEU A 36 6.59 6.28 -10.94
N THR A 37 5.45 5.91 -10.37
CA THR A 37 4.37 5.19 -11.09
C THR A 37 3.24 6.12 -11.51
N LYS A 38 3.16 7.32 -10.92
CA LYS A 38 2.05 8.27 -11.11
C LYS A 38 0.68 7.67 -10.80
N GLY A 39 0.65 6.63 -9.96
CA GLY A 39 -0.58 5.90 -9.60
C GLY A 39 -1.12 4.98 -10.69
N LEU A 40 -0.32 4.65 -11.72
CA LEU A 40 -0.68 3.73 -12.82
C LEU A 40 -0.21 2.29 -12.58
N GLY A 41 0.40 2.02 -11.43
CA GLY A 41 0.93 0.71 -11.09
C GLY A 41 2.35 0.44 -11.60
N ALA A 42 2.95 -0.64 -11.08
CA ALA A 42 4.30 -1.07 -11.45
C ALA A 42 4.39 -1.79 -12.82
N GLY A 43 3.26 -2.06 -13.49
CA GLY A 43 3.24 -2.70 -14.81
C GLY A 43 3.84 -4.11 -14.83
N ALA A 44 3.59 -4.91 -13.78
CA ALA A 44 4.14 -6.26 -13.57
C ALA A 44 5.68 -6.33 -13.50
N LYS A 45 6.35 -5.20 -13.29
CA LYS A 45 7.80 -5.10 -13.16
C LYS A 45 8.20 -5.05 -11.68
N HIS A 46 8.93 -6.07 -11.23
CA HIS A 46 9.33 -6.21 -9.82
C HIS A 46 10.27 -5.08 -9.37
N ASP A 47 11.24 -4.70 -10.22
CA ASP A 47 12.17 -3.60 -10.00
C ASP A 47 11.45 -2.26 -9.78
N ILE A 48 10.38 -1.98 -10.54
CA ILE A 48 9.55 -0.79 -10.33
C ILE A 48 8.81 -0.87 -8.99
N GLY A 49 8.27 -2.04 -8.63
CA GLY A 49 7.62 -2.25 -7.35
C GLY A 49 8.57 -2.03 -6.16
N GLN A 50 9.79 -2.53 -6.26
CA GLN A 50 10.82 -2.33 -5.25
C GLN A 50 11.21 -0.86 -5.11
N ALA A 51 11.51 -0.18 -6.22
CA ALA A 51 11.84 1.25 -6.19
C ALA A 51 10.67 2.12 -5.67
N ALA A 52 9.42 1.73 -5.95
CA ALA A 52 8.23 2.39 -5.42
C ALA A 52 8.09 2.20 -3.89
N ALA A 53 8.45 1.03 -3.37
CA ALA A 53 8.48 0.76 -1.95
C ALA A 53 9.60 1.55 -1.24
N ASP A 54 10.79 1.61 -1.86
CA ASP A 54 11.92 2.39 -1.36
C ASP A 54 11.60 3.90 -1.31
N GLU A 55 10.93 4.42 -2.35
CA GLU A 55 10.45 5.82 -2.39
C GLU A 55 9.50 6.13 -1.22
N SER A 56 8.60 5.19 -0.91
CA SER A 56 7.57 5.33 0.11
C SER A 56 7.95 4.71 1.47
N LEU A 57 9.24 4.41 1.69
CA LEU A 57 9.69 3.69 2.89
C LEU A 57 9.31 4.42 4.18
N ASN A 58 9.43 5.75 4.20
CA ASN A 58 9.07 6.55 5.37
C ASN A 58 7.58 6.42 5.70
N ASP A 59 6.69 6.47 4.70
CA ASP A 59 5.24 6.32 4.91
C ASP A 59 4.89 4.94 5.48
N ILE A 60 5.56 3.90 4.99
CA ILE A 60 5.41 2.53 5.47
C ILE A 60 5.87 2.42 6.93
N VAL A 61 7.06 2.93 7.23
CA VAL A 61 7.65 2.88 8.58
C VAL A 61 6.80 3.67 9.57
N ASP A 62 6.38 4.88 9.21
CA ASP A 62 5.55 5.73 10.06
C ASP A 62 4.19 5.11 10.34
N TYR A 63 3.60 4.41 9.36
CA TYR A 63 2.32 3.73 9.55
C TYR A 63 2.43 2.49 10.45
N ILE A 64 3.50 1.70 10.31
CA ILE A 64 3.71 0.48 11.12
C ILE A 64 4.29 0.82 12.51
N LYS A 65 4.74 2.06 12.72
CA LYS A 65 5.27 2.50 14.00
C LYS A 65 4.21 2.41 15.09
N GLY A 66 4.43 1.53 16.07
CA GLY A 66 3.49 1.29 17.17
C GLY A 66 2.58 0.08 16.95
N SER A 67 2.72 -0.62 15.82
CA SER A 67 2.20 -1.98 15.68
C SER A 67 2.95 -2.91 16.66
N ASN A 68 2.19 -3.75 17.37
CA ASN A 68 2.68 -4.68 18.39
C ASN A 68 2.86 -6.10 17.82
#